data_AF-A0A345RBB3-F1
#
_entry.id   AF-A0A345RBB3-F1
#
_cell.length_a   1.000
_cell.length_b   1.000
_cell.length_c   1.000
_cell.angle_alpha   90.00
_cell.angle_beta   90.00
_cell.angle_gamma   90.00
#
_symmetry.space_group_name_H-M   'P 1'
#
loop_
_entity.id
_entity.type
_entity.pdbx_description
1 polymer ?
#
loop_
_entity_poly.entity_id
_entity_poly.type
_entity_poly.pdbx_seq_one_letter_code
_entity_poly.pdbx_strand_id
1 'polypeptide(L)'
;MLADLPDVIGGQHEERQNTATAAFVSRATHHAETWLIPLQRNTQMADKIRLPASAIEHHQSRPTFNTNEDGVVQIKVDKPDTLINLFNVETIEAASGLMTCALNALGKTGEPYRDMAAAMQAELKPRDAIEAMLITQMTTTHIAMTSLSQKVMDTSMYQVREAFERSMTRLSRTYMAQMDALKKYRAKAQQTVRVERVTVNEGGQAIVGDVSHGGRVDDKK
;
A
#
# COMPACT_ATOMS: atom_id res chain seq x y z
N MET A 1 3.33 -47.48 -67.46
CA MET A 1 3.54 -46.83 -68.77
C MET A 1 2.42 -45.81 -68.88
N LEU A 2 2.58 -44.51 -68.66
CA LEU A 2 3.69 -43.59 -68.87
C LEU A 2 3.88 -42.67 -67.65
N ALA A 3 5.12 -42.24 -67.44
CA ALA A 3 5.49 -41.13 -66.58
C ALA A 3 5.25 -39.80 -67.31
N ASP A 4 4.92 -38.73 -66.58
CA ASP A 4 5.43 -37.41 -66.93
C ASP A 4 5.57 -36.50 -65.70
N LEU A 5 6.53 -35.59 -65.81
CA LEU A 5 7.31 -34.88 -64.79
C LEU A 5 6.62 -33.64 -64.15
N PRO A 6 7.21 -33.06 -63.09
CA PRO A 6 6.61 -32.01 -62.27
C PRO A 6 6.87 -30.60 -62.81
N ASP A 7 5.98 -29.66 -62.49
CA ASP A 7 6.21 -28.23 -62.72
C ASP A 7 6.36 -27.49 -61.39
N VAL A 8 7.50 -26.80 -61.27
CA VAL A 8 7.95 -26.00 -60.12
C VAL A 8 7.92 -24.56 -60.57
N ILE A 9 6.92 -23.76 -60.17
CA ILE A 9 7.05 -22.28 -60.18
C ILE A 9 6.25 -21.66 -59.02
N GLY A 10 7.00 -21.07 -58.08
CA GLY A 10 6.75 -19.69 -57.65
C GLY A 10 5.78 -19.44 -56.50
N GLY A 11 6.30 -18.89 -55.41
CA GLY A 11 5.48 -18.09 -54.48
C GLY A 11 5.85 -18.20 -53.01
N GLN A 12 7.08 -17.81 -52.65
CA GLN A 12 7.38 -17.40 -51.28
C GLN A 12 6.54 -16.17 -50.93
N HIS A 13 5.49 -16.32 -50.13
CA HIS A 13 4.74 -15.28 -49.41
C HIS A 13 3.82 -16.08 -48.45
N GLU A 14 3.80 -15.95 -47.13
CA GLU A 14 4.09 -14.81 -46.28
C GLU A 14 4.12 -15.32 -44.83
N GLU A 15 5.21 -15.97 -44.41
CA GLU A 15 5.51 -16.23 -43.00
C GLU A 15 6.09 -14.95 -42.39
N ARG A 16 5.22 -13.95 -42.19
CA ARG A 16 5.55 -12.66 -41.55
C ARG A 16 4.38 -12.12 -40.73
N GLN A 17 4.08 -12.77 -39.62
CA GLN A 17 3.44 -12.12 -38.48
C GLN A 17 4.08 -12.61 -37.17
N ASN A 18 5.40 -12.40 -37.02
CA ASN A 18 6.02 -12.41 -35.69
C ASN A 18 7.20 -11.42 -35.58
N THR A 19 7.14 -10.30 -36.30
CA THR A 19 8.13 -9.22 -36.25
C THR A 19 7.48 -7.91 -35.83
N ALA A 20 6.97 -7.87 -34.59
CA ALA A 20 6.65 -6.63 -33.88
C ALA A 20 7.30 -6.59 -32.49
N THR A 21 8.46 -7.25 -32.34
CA THR A 21 9.22 -7.32 -31.06
C THR A 21 10.62 -6.71 -31.15
N ALA A 22 11.03 -6.10 -32.25
CA ALA A 22 12.36 -5.49 -32.31
C ALA A 22 12.41 -4.31 -33.26
N ALA A 23 12.31 -3.09 -32.72
CA ALA A 23 13.09 -1.91 -33.13
C ALA A 23 12.43 -0.61 -32.63
N PHE A 24 12.79 -0.15 -31.44
CA PHE A 24 13.05 1.28 -31.24
C PHE A 24 14.00 1.48 -30.05
N VAL A 25 15.28 1.21 -30.28
CA VAL A 25 16.36 1.75 -29.44
C VAL A 25 16.87 2.99 -30.15
N SER A 26 16.48 4.17 -29.67
CA SER A 26 17.16 5.42 -29.99
C SER A 26 17.64 6.07 -28.69
N ARG A 27 18.96 5.96 -28.53
CA ARG A 27 19.88 6.57 -27.55
C ARG A 27 19.49 7.99 -27.10
N ALA A 28 19.32 8.18 -25.78
CA ALA A 28 19.69 9.42 -25.06
C ALA A 28 19.78 9.19 -23.53
N THR A 29 20.98 9.40 -23.01
CA THR A 29 21.46 9.65 -21.64
C THR A 29 20.46 10.05 -20.53
N HIS A 30 20.34 9.17 -19.55
CA HIS A 30 20.20 9.31 -18.07
C HIS A 30 19.59 7.97 -17.61
N HIS A 31 20.07 7.36 -16.53
CA HIS A 31 19.56 6.06 -16.04
C HIS A 31 18.09 6.17 -15.60
N ALA A 32 17.16 6.14 -16.56
CA ALA A 32 15.73 6.02 -16.32
C ALA A 32 15.40 4.52 -16.28
N GLU A 33 15.30 3.97 -15.07
CA GLU A 33 14.83 2.61 -14.88
C GLU A 33 13.36 2.53 -15.33
N THR A 34 13.12 1.86 -16.46
CA THR A 34 11.77 1.71 -17.04
C THR A 34 11.12 0.44 -16.51
N TRP A 35 9.96 0.57 -15.86
CA TRP A 35 9.21 -0.54 -15.27
C TRP A 35 8.03 -0.94 -16.16
N LEU A 36 7.88 -2.24 -16.44
CA LEU A 36 6.70 -2.77 -17.12
C LEU A 36 5.66 -3.18 -16.08
N ILE A 37 4.51 -2.49 -16.07
CA ILE A 37 3.37 -2.81 -15.20
C ILE A 37 2.32 -3.54 -16.04
N PRO A 38 2.11 -4.85 -15.87
CA PRO A 38 1.07 -5.58 -16.60
C PRO A 38 -0.32 -5.18 -16.08
N LEU A 39 -1.21 -4.76 -16.99
CA LEU A 39 -2.55 -4.26 -16.64
C LEU A 39 -3.67 -5.33 -16.68
N GLN A 40 -3.40 -6.62 -16.96
CA GLN A 40 -4.44 -7.66 -17.05
C GLN A 40 -4.06 -9.06 -16.52
N ARG A 41 -5.12 -9.80 -16.14
CA ARG A 41 -5.18 -11.14 -15.53
C ARG A 41 -4.24 -12.15 -16.20
N ASN A 42 -3.09 -12.39 -15.59
CA ASN A 42 -2.51 -13.73 -15.62
C ASN A 42 -1.99 -14.07 -14.22
N THR A 43 -2.73 -14.94 -13.53
CA THR A 43 -2.42 -15.41 -12.17
C THR A 43 -1.07 -16.15 -12.10
N GLN A 44 -0.49 -16.50 -13.25
CA GLN A 44 0.85 -17.12 -13.35
C GLN A 44 2.03 -16.13 -13.47
N MET A 45 1.80 -14.81 -13.41
CA MET A 45 2.84 -13.78 -13.57
C MET A 45 2.89 -12.81 -12.38
N ALA A 46 2.87 -13.33 -11.14
CA ALA A 46 3.22 -12.53 -9.96
C ALA A 46 4.71 -12.12 -9.93
N ASP A 47 5.53 -12.62 -10.85
CA ASP A 47 6.84 -12.07 -11.14
C ASP A 47 6.71 -10.93 -12.17
N LYS A 48 6.89 -9.67 -11.73
CA LYS A 48 7.64 -8.58 -12.43
C LYS A 48 7.29 -7.17 -11.95
N ILE A 49 7.34 -6.94 -10.63
CA ILE A 49 7.89 -5.67 -10.12
C ILE A 49 8.94 -6.04 -9.07
N ARG A 50 10.16 -6.34 -9.52
CA ARG A 50 11.33 -6.38 -8.63
C ARG A 50 12.11 -5.09 -8.85
N LEU A 51 12.16 -4.25 -7.83
CA LEU A 51 13.14 -3.17 -7.78
C LEU A 51 14.55 -3.81 -7.78
N PRO A 52 15.53 -3.26 -8.52
CA PRO A 52 16.88 -3.75 -8.58
C PRO A 52 17.46 -3.68 -7.17
N ALA A 53 18.29 -4.67 -6.83
CA ALA A 53 18.88 -4.81 -5.51
C ALA A 53 19.63 -3.55 -5.03
N SER A 54 20.07 -2.69 -5.96
CA SER A 54 20.72 -1.40 -5.68
C SER A 54 19.80 -0.31 -5.14
N ALA A 55 18.47 -0.46 -5.21
CA ALA A 55 17.51 0.47 -4.60
C ALA A 55 17.24 0.14 -3.10
N ILE A 56 17.90 -0.87 -2.54
CA ILE A 56 17.52 -1.54 -1.28
C ILE A 56 18.56 -1.26 -0.17
N GLU A 57 18.88 0.00 0.12
CA GLU A 57 19.78 0.33 1.26
C GLU A 57 19.03 0.51 2.61
N HIS A 58 17.70 0.37 2.64
CA HIS A 58 16.89 0.59 3.87
C HIS A 58 15.86 -0.51 4.18
N HIS A 59 16.02 -1.72 3.65
CA HIS A 59 15.00 -2.76 3.84
C HIS A 59 15.06 -3.34 5.26
N GLN A 60 14.12 -2.92 6.12
CA GLN A 60 13.79 -3.67 7.33
C GLN A 60 13.38 -5.09 6.93
N SER A 61 13.87 -6.15 7.59
CA SER A 61 13.45 -7.53 7.31
C SER A 61 11.92 -7.61 7.33
N ARG A 62 11.32 -8.14 6.26
CA ARG A 62 9.88 -8.24 6.09
C ARG A 62 9.50 -9.67 5.73
N PRO A 63 8.27 -10.08 6.09
CA PRO A 63 7.74 -11.35 5.62
C PRO A 63 7.65 -11.36 4.10
N THR A 64 7.93 -12.53 3.52
CA THR A 64 7.63 -12.87 2.13
C THR A 64 6.49 -13.89 2.11
N PHE A 65 5.68 -13.85 1.05
CA PHE A 65 4.46 -14.64 0.96
C PHE A 65 4.53 -15.60 -0.22
N ASN A 66 4.09 -16.84 -0.02
CA ASN A 66 3.87 -17.81 -1.08
C ASN A 66 2.50 -18.48 -0.86
N THR A 67 1.75 -18.75 -1.92
CA THR A 67 0.50 -19.52 -1.85
C THR A 67 0.74 -20.91 -2.42
N ASN A 68 0.42 -21.96 -1.66
CA ASN A 68 0.44 -23.31 -2.21
C ASN A 68 -0.82 -23.62 -3.03
N GLU A 69 -0.86 -24.80 -3.66
CA GLU A 69 -1.99 -25.23 -4.50
C GLU A 69 -3.32 -25.33 -3.73
N ASP A 70 -3.26 -25.57 -2.41
CA ASP A 70 -4.43 -25.64 -1.53
C ASP A 70 -4.96 -24.26 -1.11
N GLY A 71 -4.31 -23.16 -1.53
CA GLY A 71 -4.67 -21.80 -1.15
C GLY A 71 -4.20 -21.40 0.25
N VAL A 72 -3.32 -22.18 0.87
CA VAL A 72 -2.67 -21.86 2.14
C VAL A 72 -1.54 -20.86 1.89
N VAL A 73 -1.56 -19.75 2.62
CA VAL A 73 -0.52 -18.71 2.54
C VAL A 73 0.61 -19.07 3.50
N GLN A 74 1.78 -19.39 2.94
CA GLN A 74 3.01 -19.55 3.69
C GLN A 74 3.67 -18.18 3.86
N ILE A 75 3.97 -17.84 5.11
CA ILE A 75 4.65 -16.60 5.49
C ILE A 75 6.07 -16.99 5.88
N LYS A 76 7.06 -16.52 5.13
CA LYS A 76 8.47 -16.74 5.44
C LYS A 76 9.07 -15.48 6.02
N VAL A 77 9.69 -15.60 7.19
CA VAL A 77 10.39 -14.52 7.90
C VAL A 77 11.85 -14.90 8.11
N ASP A 78 12.76 -13.93 8.07
CA ASP A 78 14.19 -14.18 8.29
C ASP A 78 14.51 -14.39 9.77
N LYS A 79 13.76 -13.73 10.66
CA LYS A 79 13.93 -13.79 12.11
C LYS A 79 12.60 -14.08 12.82
N PRO A 80 12.61 -14.77 13.98
CA PRO A 80 11.39 -15.07 14.72
C PRO A 80 10.62 -13.83 15.19
N ASP A 81 11.33 -12.72 15.44
CA ASP A 81 10.79 -11.46 15.92
C ASP A 81 10.36 -10.50 14.78
N THR A 82 10.54 -10.89 13.50
CA THR A 82 10.22 -10.02 12.36
C THR A 82 8.80 -9.47 12.42
N LEU A 83 7.78 -10.29 12.73
CA LEU A 83 6.39 -9.81 12.80
C LEU A 83 6.13 -8.96 14.04
N ILE A 84 6.74 -9.32 15.18
CA ILE A 84 6.65 -8.56 16.44
C ILE A 84 7.18 -7.14 16.21
N ASN A 85 8.35 -7.03 15.59
CA ASN A 85 8.99 -5.75 15.26
C ASN A 85 8.21 -4.98 14.18
N LEU A 86 7.65 -5.67 13.18
CA LEU A 86 6.91 -5.05 12.09
C LEU A 86 5.64 -4.33 12.59
N PHE A 87 4.90 -4.98 13.50
CA PHE A 87 3.67 -4.42 14.07
C PHE A 87 3.91 -3.63 15.36
N ASN A 88 5.12 -3.67 15.91
CA ASN A 88 5.46 -3.08 17.21
C ASN A 88 4.50 -3.50 18.33
N VAL A 89 4.43 -4.82 18.53
CA VAL A 89 3.64 -5.49 19.58
C VAL A 89 4.55 -6.32 20.46
N GLU A 90 4.06 -6.75 21.62
CA GLU A 90 4.88 -7.53 22.58
C GLU A 90 4.69 -9.04 22.46
N THR A 91 3.59 -9.50 21.86
CA THR A 91 3.22 -10.92 21.81
C THR A 91 3.18 -11.47 20.39
N ILE A 92 3.55 -12.74 20.25
CA ILE A 92 3.53 -13.44 18.97
C ILE A 92 2.10 -13.65 18.46
N GLU A 93 1.14 -13.81 19.36
CA GLU A 93 -0.29 -13.95 19.06
C GLU A 93 -0.85 -12.67 18.46
N ALA A 94 -0.47 -11.50 19.00
CA ALA A 94 -0.87 -10.22 18.41
C ALA A 94 -0.24 -10.03 17.03
N ALA A 95 1.06 -10.34 16.90
CA ALA A 95 1.77 -10.18 15.63
C ALA A 95 1.21 -11.10 14.52
N SER A 96 1.02 -12.38 14.83
CA SER A 96 0.45 -13.37 13.90
C SER A 96 -1.03 -13.11 13.62
N GLY A 97 -1.81 -12.69 14.62
CA GLY A 97 -3.20 -12.29 14.48
C GLY A 97 -3.37 -11.08 13.56
N LEU A 98 -2.54 -10.04 13.73
CA LEU A 98 -2.54 -8.85 12.86
C LEU A 98 -2.18 -9.19 11.43
N MET A 99 -1.15 -10.02 11.22
CA MET A 99 -0.80 -10.49 9.88
C MET A 99 -1.94 -11.29 9.24
N THR A 100 -2.56 -12.19 10.01
CA THR A 100 -3.70 -12.99 9.55
C THR A 100 -4.89 -12.09 9.17
N CYS A 101 -5.22 -11.10 9.99
CA CYS A 101 -6.24 -10.11 9.69
C CYS A 101 -5.92 -9.34 8.40
N ALA A 102 -4.68 -8.88 8.23
CA ALA A 102 -4.24 -8.18 7.03
C ALA A 102 -4.44 -9.05 5.78
N LEU A 103 -3.94 -10.29 5.79
CA LEU A 103 -4.01 -11.20 4.65
C LEU A 103 -5.45 -11.63 4.33
N ASN A 104 -6.26 -11.95 5.34
CA ASN A 104 -7.64 -12.34 5.15
C ASN A 104 -8.49 -11.21 4.56
N ALA A 105 -8.22 -9.96 4.95
CA ALA A 105 -8.95 -8.81 4.44
C ALA A 105 -8.72 -8.56 2.94
N LEU A 106 -7.61 -9.05 2.37
CA LEU A 106 -7.31 -8.97 0.94
C LEU A 106 -8.07 -10.00 0.10
N GLY A 107 -8.53 -11.08 0.74
CA GLY A 107 -9.14 -12.22 0.05
C GLY A 107 -8.21 -12.87 -1.00
N LYS A 108 -8.79 -13.74 -1.84
CA LYS A 108 -8.03 -14.45 -2.87
C LYS A 108 -7.47 -13.53 -3.96
N THR A 109 -8.23 -12.51 -4.36
CA THR A 109 -7.86 -11.61 -5.45
C THR A 109 -6.78 -10.59 -5.05
N GLY A 110 -6.52 -10.43 -3.75
CA GLY A 110 -5.56 -9.46 -3.25
C GLY A 110 -4.15 -10.02 -3.00
N GLU A 111 -3.85 -11.23 -3.48
CA GLU A 111 -2.49 -11.81 -3.42
C GLU A 111 -1.38 -10.85 -3.88
N PRO A 112 -1.53 -10.09 -4.99
CA PRO A 112 -0.51 -9.12 -5.42
C PRO A 112 -0.23 -7.99 -4.43
N TYR A 113 -1.10 -7.78 -3.42
CA TYR A 113 -0.98 -6.70 -2.45
C TYR A 113 -0.45 -7.14 -1.09
N ARG A 114 -0.12 -8.42 -0.89
CA ARG A 114 0.38 -8.93 0.40
C ARG A 114 1.70 -8.29 0.79
N ASP A 115 2.62 -8.17 -0.16
CA ASP A 115 3.87 -7.45 0.05
C ASP A 115 3.59 -6.00 0.43
N MET A 116 2.68 -5.32 -0.26
CA MET A 116 2.30 -3.96 0.08
C MET A 116 1.71 -3.84 1.49
N ALA A 117 0.88 -4.80 1.92
CA ALA A 117 0.32 -4.83 3.26
C ALA A 117 1.41 -4.86 4.34
N ALA A 118 2.44 -5.71 4.17
CA ALA A 118 3.60 -5.71 5.05
C ALA A 118 4.45 -4.43 4.90
N ALA A 119 4.59 -3.89 3.68
CA ALA A 119 5.33 -2.66 3.42
C ALA A 119 4.78 -1.48 4.21
N MET A 120 3.46 -1.30 4.17
CA MET A 120 2.83 -0.15 4.80
C MET A 120 3.01 -0.13 6.31
N GLN A 121 3.14 -1.29 6.97
CA GLN A 121 3.49 -1.36 8.38
C GLN A 121 4.93 -0.88 8.63
N ALA A 122 5.89 -1.34 7.82
CA ALA A 122 7.28 -0.90 7.92
C ALA A 122 7.45 0.61 7.63
N GLU A 123 6.71 1.14 6.65
CA GLU A 123 6.75 2.56 6.27
C GLU A 123 6.08 3.46 7.31
N LEU A 124 4.89 3.07 7.78
CA LEU A 124 4.10 3.89 8.70
C LEU A 124 4.56 3.76 10.16
N LYS A 125 5.34 2.73 10.50
CA LYS A 125 5.98 2.50 11.79
C LYS A 125 4.98 2.62 12.94
N PRO A 126 4.09 1.62 13.13
CA PRO A 126 3.12 1.63 14.23
C PRO A 126 3.83 1.87 15.57
N ARG A 127 3.28 2.77 16.39
CA ARG A 127 3.85 3.08 17.72
C ARG A 127 3.38 2.12 18.81
N ASP A 128 2.29 1.41 18.56
CA ASP A 128 1.71 0.40 19.44
C ASP A 128 0.75 -0.51 18.64
N ALA A 129 0.15 -1.48 19.33
CA ALA A 129 -0.80 -2.43 18.75
C ALA A 129 -2.04 -1.75 18.13
N ILE A 130 -2.52 -0.63 18.68
CA ILE A 130 -3.71 0.06 18.18
C ILE A 130 -3.38 0.78 16.87
N GLU A 131 -2.22 1.43 16.78
CA GLU A 131 -1.73 1.96 15.51
C GLU A 131 -1.56 0.85 14.46
N ALA A 132 -1.01 -0.31 14.84
CA ALA A 132 -0.83 -1.45 13.93
C ALA A 132 -2.16 -1.95 13.36
N MET A 133 -3.21 -2.05 14.19
CA MET A 133 -4.57 -2.38 13.77
C MET A 133 -5.14 -1.33 12.81
N LEU A 134 -4.98 -0.04 13.13
CA LEU A 134 -5.50 1.04 12.32
C LEU A 134 -4.80 1.11 10.96
N ILE A 135 -3.46 0.99 10.94
CA ILE A 135 -2.67 0.95 9.71
C ILE A 135 -3.08 -0.24 8.83
N THR A 136 -3.28 -1.42 9.43
CA THR A 136 -3.77 -2.61 8.69
C THR A 136 -5.10 -2.32 7.99
N GLN A 137 -6.04 -1.69 8.71
CA GLN A 137 -7.32 -1.30 8.15
C GLN A 137 -7.17 -0.24 7.05
N MET A 138 -6.34 0.78 7.24
CA MET A 138 -6.09 1.84 6.26
C MET A 138 -5.51 1.29 4.96
N THR A 139 -4.52 0.40 5.04
CA THR A 139 -3.92 -0.25 3.87
C THR A 139 -4.95 -1.09 3.13
N THR A 140 -5.79 -1.84 3.85
CA THR A 140 -6.88 -2.62 3.26
C THR A 140 -7.92 -1.72 2.59
N THR A 141 -8.34 -0.63 3.23
CA THR A 141 -9.26 0.36 2.66
C THR A 141 -8.71 0.91 1.35
N HIS A 142 -7.42 1.28 1.33
CA HIS A 142 -6.75 1.78 0.14
C HIS A 142 -6.76 0.76 -1.00
N ILE A 143 -6.39 -0.50 -0.72
CA ILE A 143 -6.41 -1.59 -1.72
C ILE A 143 -7.83 -1.82 -2.27
N ALA A 144 -8.84 -1.80 -1.41
CA ALA A 144 -10.23 -1.95 -1.81
C ALA A 144 -10.69 -0.79 -2.72
N MET A 145 -10.30 0.45 -2.41
CA MET A 145 -10.57 1.60 -3.27
C MET A 145 -9.90 1.49 -4.63
N THR A 146 -8.62 1.10 -4.68
CA THR A 146 -7.88 0.89 -5.94
C THR A 146 -8.51 -0.23 -6.77
N SER A 147 -8.93 -1.32 -6.13
CA SER A 147 -9.62 -2.43 -6.79
C SER A 147 -10.99 -2.02 -7.34
N LEU A 148 -11.74 -1.17 -6.62
CA LEU A 148 -13.00 -0.62 -7.11
C LEU A 148 -12.77 0.35 -8.28
N SER A 149 -11.74 1.20 -8.21
CA SER A 149 -11.35 2.09 -9.30
C SER A 149 -11.07 1.31 -10.58
N GLN A 150 -10.29 0.23 -10.50
CA GLN A 150 -10.05 -0.66 -11.63
C GLN A 150 -11.36 -1.22 -12.19
N LYS A 151 -12.26 -1.74 -11.33
CA LYS A 151 -13.55 -2.29 -11.76
C LYS A 151 -14.47 -1.24 -12.41
N VAL A 152 -14.40 0.02 -11.98
CA VAL A 152 -15.11 1.14 -12.60
C VAL A 152 -14.60 1.39 -14.02
N MET A 153 -13.29 1.28 -14.24
CA MET A 153 -12.68 1.47 -15.56
C MET A 153 -12.94 0.29 -16.51
N ASP A 154 -13.01 -0.94 -15.98
CA ASP A 154 -13.18 -2.15 -16.78
C ASP A 154 -14.64 -2.46 -17.16
N THR A 155 -15.62 -1.88 -16.45
CA THR A 155 -17.05 -2.18 -16.69
C THR A 155 -17.69 -1.26 -17.72
N SER A 156 -18.41 -1.84 -18.68
CA SER A 156 -19.25 -1.09 -19.64
C SER A 156 -20.70 -0.92 -19.18
N MET A 157 -21.10 -1.60 -18.11
CA MET A 157 -22.48 -1.57 -17.60
C MET A 157 -22.67 -0.41 -16.62
N TYR A 158 -23.46 0.59 -17.01
CA TYR A 158 -23.70 1.81 -16.22
C TYR A 158 -24.16 1.52 -14.78
N GLN A 159 -25.13 0.62 -14.60
CA GLN A 159 -25.66 0.28 -13.27
C GLN A 159 -24.61 -0.33 -12.34
N VAL A 160 -23.73 -1.17 -12.89
CA VAL A 160 -22.62 -1.79 -12.14
C VAL A 160 -21.55 -0.74 -11.80
N ARG A 161 -21.24 0.14 -12.76
CA ARG A 161 -20.32 1.26 -12.56
C ARG A 161 -20.75 2.15 -11.42
N GLU A 162 -22.01 2.57 -11.42
CA GLU A 162 -22.58 3.45 -10.40
C GLU A 162 -22.50 2.80 -8.99
N ALA A 163 -22.75 1.49 -8.89
CA ALA A 163 -22.63 0.76 -7.63
C ALA A 163 -21.18 0.74 -7.09
N PHE A 164 -20.18 0.59 -7.96
CA PHE A 164 -18.77 0.68 -7.57
C PHE A 164 -18.36 2.10 -7.18
N GLU A 165 -18.77 3.12 -7.93
CA GLU A 165 -18.50 4.53 -7.63
C GLU A 165 -19.08 4.95 -6.26
N ARG A 166 -20.33 4.53 -5.97
CA ARG A 166 -20.95 4.72 -4.65
C ARG A 166 -20.15 4.05 -3.55
N SER A 167 -19.65 2.84 -3.79
CA SER A 167 -18.86 2.09 -2.80
C SER A 167 -17.49 2.72 -2.57
N MET A 168 -16.82 3.16 -3.64
CA MET A 168 -15.57 3.88 -3.58
C MET A 168 -15.71 5.18 -2.79
N THR A 169 -16.78 5.95 -3.01
CA THR A 169 -17.02 7.19 -2.27
C THR A 169 -17.20 6.94 -0.76
N ARG A 170 -17.89 5.86 -0.38
CA ARG A 170 -18.00 5.49 1.05
C ARG A 170 -16.64 5.16 1.65
N LEU A 171 -15.83 4.35 0.96
CA LEU A 171 -14.48 4.01 1.42
C LEU A 171 -13.55 5.23 1.48
N SER A 172 -13.65 6.18 0.54
CA SER A 172 -12.87 7.43 0.59
C SER A 172 -13.16 8.23 1.86
N ARG A 173 -14.44 8.34 2.27
CA ARG A 173 -14.80 9.00 3.53
C ARG A 173 -14.26 8.24 4.74
N THR A 174 -14.34 6.90 4.72
CA THR A 174 -13.73 6.06 5.76
C THR A 174 -12.22 6.28 5.85
N TYR A 175 -11.52 6.33 4.71
CA TYR A 175 -10.08 6.56 4.67
C TYR A 175 -9.69 7.93 5.24
N MET A 176 -10.44 8.99 4.90
CA MET A 176 -10.25 10.31 5.50
C MET A 176 -10.46 10.29 7.02
N ALA A 177 -11.51 9.61 7.50
CA ALA A 177 -11.75 9.46 8.95
C ALA A 177 -10.63 8.66 9.65
N GLN A 178 -10.09 7.63 9.00
CA GLN A 178 -8.94 6.87 9.51
C GLN A 178 -7.67 7.72 9.57
N MET A 179 -7.41 8.56 8.56
CA MET A 179 -6.29 9.51 8.55
C MET A 179 -6.41 10.52 9.71
N ASP A 180 -7.59 11.08 9.93
CA ASP A 180 -7.86 11.99 11.04
C ASP A 180 -7.69 11.30 12.40
N ALA A 181 -8.17 10.05 12.53
CA ALA A 181 -8.01 9.25 13.73
C ALA A 181 -6.52 8.99 14.03
N LEU A 182 -5.73 8.59 13.03
CA LEU A 182 -4.30 8.36 13.18
C LEU A 182 -3.56 9.65 13.58
N LYS A 183 -3.86 10.77 12.91
CA LYS A 183 -3.28 12.08 13.25
C LYS A 183 -3.58 12.48 14.69
N LYS A 184 -4.83 12.34 15.14
CA LYS A 184 -5.24 12.66 16.52
C LYS A 184 -4.59 11.73 17.54
N TYR A 185 -4.55 10.43 17.26
CA TYR A 185 -3.91 9.44 18.12
C TYR A 185 -2.43 9.76 18.33
N ARG A 186 -1.71 10.08 17.23
CA ARG A 186 -0.31 10.46 17.26
C ARG A 186 -0.03 11.81 17.92
N ALA A 187 -0.95 12.76 17.82
CA ALA A 187 -0.81 14.07 18.47
C ALA A 187 -0.96 13.98 19.99
N LYS A 188 -1.90 13.17 20.49
CA LYS A 188 -2.06 12.92 21.94
C LYS A 188 -0.82 12.27 22.55
N ALA A 189 -0.17 11.36 21.82
CA ALA A 189 1.09 10.75 22.24
C ALA A 189 2.26 11.75 22.39
N GLN A 190 2.16 12.97 21.82
CA GLN A 190 3.19 14.02 21.93
C GLN A 190 2.93 15.01 23.07
N GLN A 191 1.73 15.01 23.69
CA GLN A 191 1.40 15.91 24.78
C GLN A 191 2.08 15.45 26.07
N THR A 192 3.36 15.79 26.22
CA THR A 192 4.15 15.47 27.41
C THR A 192 3.85 16.53 28.48
N VAL A 193 3.11 16.19 29.52
CA VAL A 193 2.91 17.08 30.68
C VAL A 193 4.20 17.10 31.50
N ARG A 194 5.00 18.16 31.35
CA ARG A 194 6.18 18.39 32.19
C ARG A 194 5.75 19.04 33.49
N VAL A 195 5.91 18.32 34.61
CA VAL A 195 5.65 18.88 35.94
C VAL A 195 6.89 19.65 36.39
N GLU A 196 6.80 20.98 36.38
CA GLU A 196 7.79 21.84 37.00
C GLU A 196 7.23 22.36 38.33
N ARG A 197 7.96 22.16 39.44
CA ARG A 197 7.56 22.71 40.74
C ARG A 197 7.85 24.20 40.72
N VAL A 198 6.81 25.02 40.59
CA VAL A 198 6.91 26.47 40.74
C VAL A 198 6.68 26.80 42.22
N THR A 199 7.63 27.49 42.85
CA THR A 199 7.44 28.03 44.21
C THR A 199 6.85 29.42 44.08
N VAL A 200 5.65 29.62 44.61
CA VAL A 200 5.01 30.93 44.67
C VAL A 200 5.37 31.56 46.01
N ASN A 201 6.12 32.66 45.97
CA ASN A 201 6.47 33.42 47.17
C ASN A 201 5.26 34.20 47.71
N GLU A 202 5.30 34.60 48.98
CA GLU A 202 4.23 35.41 49.59
C GLU A 202 3.93 36.65 48.72
N GLY A 203 2.66 36.80 48.31
CA GLY A 203 2.19 37.87 47.43
C GLY A 203 2.16 37.54 45.93
N GLY A 204 2.71 36.40 45.48
CA GLY A 204 2.58 35.92 44.10
C GLY A 204 1.24 35.22 43.87
N GLN A 205 0.59 35.46 42.73
CA GLN A 205 -0.60 34.71 42.29
C GLN A 205 -0.28 33.98 40.99
N ALA A 206 -0.48 32.66 40.97
CA ALA A 206 -0.33 31.85 39.77
C ALA A 206 -1.70 31.62 39.14
N ILE A 207 -1.83 31.89 37.84
CA ILE A 207 -3.03 31.60 37.06
C ILE A 207 -2.84 30.23 36.41
N VAL A 208 -3.80 29.33 36.60
CA VAL A 208 -3.82 27.99 35.95
C VAL A 208 -5.08 27.89 35.11
N GLY A 209 -4.94 27.83 33.79
CA GLY A 209 -6.05 27.74 32.84
C GLY A 209 -5.70 28.27 31.45
N ASP A 210 -6.64 28.19 30.51
CA ASP A 210 -6.50 28.77 29.16
C ASP A 210 -6.62 30.30 29.25
N VAL A 211 -5.57 31.03 28.86
CA VAL A 211 -5.50 32.49 29.00
C VAL A 211 -5.72 33.15 27.64
N SER A 212 -6.97 33.53 27.35
CA SER A 212 -7.30 34.39 26.20
C SER A 212 -7.07 35.86 26.55
N HIS A 213 -6.09 36.52 25.93
CA HIS A 213 -5.91 37.97 26.06
C HIS A 213 -6.93 38.70 25.18
N GLY A 214 -8.04 39.15 25.78
CA GLY A 214 -8.97 40.08 25.15
C GLY A 214 -8.35 41.47 25.10
N GLY A 215 -7.84 41.87 23.93
CA GLY A 215 -7.30 43.22 23.71
C GLY A 215 -8.38 44.28 23.90
N ARG A 216 -8.19 45.14 24.90
CA ARG A 216 -9.00 46.33 25.12
C ARG A 216 -8.61 47.39 24.08
N VAL A 217 -9.49 47.65 23.12
CA VAL A 217 -9.41 48.82 22.24
C VAL A 217 -9.77 50.04 23.08
N ASP A 218 -8.79 50.92 23.31
CA ASP A 218 -9.01 52.24 23.89
C ASP A 218 -9.51 53.18 22.79
N ASP A 219 -10.82 53.41 22.75
CA ASP A 219 -11.40 54.57 22.06
C ASP A 219 -11.06 55.84 22.85
N LYS A 220 -10.21 56.69 22.28
CA LYS A 220 -10.10 58.10 22.68
C LYS A 220 -10.65 58.98 21.57
N LYS A 221 -11.83 59.52 21.89
CA LYS A 221 -12.35 60.89 21.65
C LYS A 221 -12.29 61.46 20.23
#